data_AF-A0A2J6X6K0-F1
#
_entry.id   AF-A0A2J6X6K0-F1
#
_cell.length_a   1.000
_cell.length_b   1.000
_cell.length_c   1.000
_cell.angle_alpha   90.00
_cell.angle_beta   90.00
_cell.angle_gamma   90.00
#
_symmetry.space_group_name_H-M   'P 1'
#
loop_
_entity.id
_entity.type
_entity.pdbx_description
1 polymer ?
#
loop_
_entity_poly.entity_id
_entity_poly.type
_entity_poly.pdbx_seq_one_letter_code
_entity_poly.pdbx_strand_id
1 'polypeptide(L)'
;MELKNIKIIGGVGVLLAILSIIPGLGIFAGIAGLVLVFIAISELSKLTKNKKIYDNFLVSFILQIVLATLGGLALIGMNVRRIFMGSMLYYRYIIPNRRFPNFNFGAKRHPFGLFEGPFSNFGLRENLGIGIIIVSVVFGLILYGILVARSYYLKKSYEEISKETQVEYFRTAGNLMFIGSILSIILVGLLVYFIGYIFEVVAFFSLKDNLEVSTQESPPPLL
;
A
#
# COMPACT_ATOMS: atom_id res chain seq x y z
N MET A 1 13.15 22.41 6.68
CA MET A 1 13.82 22.17 5.39
C MET A 1 13.32 23.18 4.36
N GLU A 2 14.11 23.57 3.35
CA GLU A 2 13.65 24.45 2.27
C GLU A 2 12.66 23.74 1.32
N LEU A 3 11.76 24.51 0.68
CA LEU A 3 10.72 23.97 -0.20
C LEU A 3 11.30 23.26 -1.43
N LYS A 4 12.41 23.77 -1.98
CA LYS A 4 13.19 23.10 -3.04
C LYS A 4 13.61 21.67 -2.66
N ASN A 5 14.12 21.46 -1.45
CA ASN A 5 14.55 20.14 -1.00
C ASN A 5 13.36 19.19 -0.80
N ILE A 6 12.25 19.70 -0.28
CA ILE A 6 11.00 18.96 -0.14
C ILE A 6 10.49 18.47 -1.50
N LYS A 7 10.50 19.34 -2.52
CA LYS A 7 10.14 19.01 -3.89
C LYS A 7 10.98 17.85 -4.45
N ILE A 8 12.29 17.91 -4.26
CA ILE A 8 13.20 16.86 -4.73
C ILE A 8 12.96 15.56 -3.96
N ILE A 9 12.90 15.60 -2.62
CA ILE A 9 12.69 14.43 -1.76
C ILE A 9 11.34 13.76 -2.03
N GLY A 10 10.28 14.55 -2.17
CA GLY A 10 8.95 14.06 -2.48
C GLY A 10 8.88 13.44 -3.87
N GLY A 11 9.35 14.14 -4.91
CA GLY A 11 9.33 13.65 -6.28
C GLY A 11 10.16 12.36 -6.45
N VAL A 12 11.39 12.34 -5.92
CA VAL A 12 12.24 11.13 -5.92
C VAL A 12 11.61 10.01 -5.09
N GLY A 13 11.01 10.34 -3.96
CA GLY A 13 10.32 9.38 -3.10
C GLY A 13 9.19 8.65 -3.84
N VAL A 14 8.35 9.38 -4.57
CA VAL A 14 7.28 8.79 -5.38
C VAL A 14 7.83 7.93 -6.52
N LEU A 15 8.88 8.40 -7.21
CA LEU A 15 9.53 7.61 -8.27
C LEU A 15 10.10 6.28 -7.74
N LEU A 16 10.76 6.30 -6.58
CA LEU A 16 11.24 5.10 -5.90
C LEU A 16 10.08 4.18 -5.47
N ALA A 17 8.97 4.76 -5.01
CA ALA A 17 7.77 4.01 -4.68
C ALA A 17 7.15 3.33 -5.92
N ILE A 18 7.13 3.97 -7.08
CA ILE A 18 6.64 3.37 -8.35
C ILE A 18 7.51 2.17 -8.77
N LEU A 19 8.83 2.26 -8.59
CA LEU A 19 9.77 1.17 -8.90
C LEU A 19 9.52 -0.08 -8.03
N SER A 20 8.73 0.03 -6.96
CA SER A 20 8.37 -1.11 -6.11
C SER A 20 7.61 -2.22 -6.84
N ILE A 21 7.00 -1.90 -7.99
CA ILE A 21 6.28 -2.86 -8.84
C ILE A 21 7.24 -3.89 -9.47
N ILE A 22 8.53 -3.55 -9.62
CA ILE A 22 9.52 -4.43 -10.26
C ILE A 22 9.93 -5.54 -9.26
N PRO A 23 9.68 -6.83 -9.56
CA PRO A 23 10.08 -7.93 -8.69
C PRO A 23 11.60 -7.97 -8.48
N GLY A 24 12.06 -8.25 -7.25
CA GLY A 24 13.48 -8.39 -6.90
C GLY A 24 14.15 -7.10 -6.40
N LEU A 25 13.96 -5.96 -7.09
CA LEU A 25 14.48 -4.65 -6.65
C LEU A 25 13.47 -3.86 -5.78
N GLY A 26 12.18 -4.19 -5.93
CA GLY A 26 11.10 -3.27 -5.56
C GLY A 26 10.85 -3.06 -4.07
N ILE A 27 11.15 -4.03 -3.19
CA ILE A 27 10.75 -3.91 -1.77
C ILE A 27 11.58 -2.83 -1.06
N PHE A 28 12.90 -2.83 -1.25
CA PHE A 28 13.79 -1.83 -0.64
C PHE A 28 13.55 -0.44 -1.23
N ALA A 29 13.42 -0.35 -2.56
CA ALA A 29 13.07 0.90 -3.24
C ALA A 29 11.72 1.45 -2.77
N GLY A 30 10.73 0.56 -2.61
CA GLY A 30 9.40 0.91 -2.11
C GLY A 30 9.43 1.48 -0.70
N ILE A 31 10.16 0.84 0.22
CA ILE A 31 10.29 1.33 1.60
C ILE A 31 11.00 2.69 1.62
N ALA A 32 12.14 2.81 0.93
CA ALA A 32 12.89 4.06 0.84
C ALA A 32 12.02 5.18 0.25
N GLY A 33 11.32 4.91 -0.85
CA GLY A 33 10.42 5.86 -1.49
C GLY A 33 9.29 6.31 -0.57
N LEU A 34 8.64 5.38 0.11
CA LEU A 34 7.55 5.66 1.05
C LEU A 34 8.01 6.53 2.23
N VAL A 35 9.21 6.25 2.78
CA VAL A 35 9.81 7.07 3.85
C VAL A 35 10.12 8.49 3.35
N LEU A 36 10.67 8.64 2.14
CA LEU A 36 10.97 9.96 1.57
C LEU A 36 9.70 10.79 1.35
N VAL A 37 8.62 10.19 0.82
CA VAL A 37 7.33 10.86 0.67
C VAL A 37 6.77 11.29 2.04
N PHE A 38 6.90 10.45 3.06
CA PHE A 38 6.49 10.79 4.41
C PHE A 38 7.25 11.99 4.97
N ILE A 39 8.57 12.03 4.79
CA ILE A 39 9.41 13.16 5.21
C ILE A 39 8.98 14.43 4.47
N ALA A 40 8.81 14.37 3.14
CA ALA A 40 8.41 15.52 2.34
C ALA A 40 7.07 16.12 2.81
N ILE A 41 6.06 15.27 3.04
CA ILE A 41 4.74 15.72 3.49
C ILE A 41 4.76 16.22 4.94
N SER A 42 5.56 15.59 5.81
CA SER A 42 5.76 16.06 7.18
C SER A 42 6.38 17.46 7.20
N GLU A 43 7.39 17.71 6.38
CA GLU A 43 8.01 19.03 6.26
C GLU A 43 7.06 20.05 5.61
N LEU A 44 6.26 19.66 4.60
CA LEU A 44 5.22 20.53 4.04
C LEU A 44 4.21 20.98 5.11
N SER A 45 3.73 20.05 5.93
CA SER A 45 2.78 20.38 7.01
C SER A 45 3.37 21.38 8.02
N LYS A 46 4.67 21.28 8.32
CA LYS A 46 5.36 22.24 9.19
C LYS A 46 5.52 23.60 8.52
N LEU A 47 5.90 23.64 7.24
CA LEU A 47 6.08 24.90 6.49
C LEU A 47 4.76 25.66 6.30
N THR A 48 3.68 24.96 5.96
CA THR A 48 2.35 25.57 5.77
C THR A 48 1.61 25.80 7.08
N LYS A 49 2.13 25.30 8.20
CA LYS A 49 1.50 25.32 9.54
C LYS A 49 0.10 24.70 9.56
N ASN A 50 -0.24 23.85 8.59
CA ASN A 50 -1.52 23.14 8.52
C ASN A 50 -1.33 21.68 8.97
N LYS A 51 -1.71 21.41 10.23
CA LYS A 51 -1.61 20.09 10.87
C LYS A 51 -2.46 19.02 10.17
N LYS A 52 -3.55 19.40 9.50
CA LYS A 52 -4.45 18.44 8.82
C LYS A 52 -3.74 17.70 7.69
N ILE A 53 -2.73 18.30 7.06
CA ILE A 53 -1.89 17.64 6.05
C ILE A 53 -1.24 16.40 6.66
N TYR A 54 -0.52 16.58 7.77
CA TYR A 54 0.19 15.50 8.44
C TYR A 54 -0.77 14.47 9.05
N ASP A 55 -1.82 14.91 9.76
CA ASP A 55 -2.73 14.00 10.45
C ASP A 55 -3.43 13.03 9.48
N ASN A 56 -3.96 13.55 8.37
CA ASN A 56 -4.59 12.71 7.35
C ASN A 56 -3.56 11.80 6.66
N PHE A 57 -2.36 12.32 6.37
CA PHE A 57 -1.30 11.52 5.75
C PHE A 57 -0.83 10.38 6.67
N LEU A 58 -0.65 10.65 7.96
CA LEU A 58 -0.24 9.67 8.95
C LEU A 58 -1.25 8.52 9.05
N VAL A 59 -2.56 8.82 9.05
CA VAL A 59 -3.60 7.78 9.03
C VAL A 59 -3.48 6.94 7.77
N SER A 60 -3.30 7.56 6.59
CA SER A 60 -3.10 6.82 5.34
C SER A 60 -1.83 5.95 5.37
N PHE A 61 -0.75 6.46 5.95
CA PHE A 61 0.52 5.74 6.11
C PHE A 61 0.38 4.51 7.01
N ILE A 62 -0.30 4.65 8.16
CA ILE A 62 -0.57 3.52 9.06
C ILE A 62 -1.42 2.46 8.35
N LEU A 63 -2.49 2.88 7.65
CA LEU A 63 -3.33 1.96 6.88
C LEU A 63 -2.54 1.25 5.76
N GLN A 64 -1.58 1.92 5.12
CA GLN A 64 -0.68 1.30 4.14
C GLN A 64 0.21 0.21 4.76
N ILE A 65 0.77 0.45 5.95
CA ILE A 65 1.58 -0.55 6.66
C ILE A 65 0.74 -1.76 7.04
N VAL A 66 -0.47 -1.54 7.58
CA VAL A 66 -1.40 -2.61 7.94
C VAL A 66 -1.77 -3.43 6.69
N LEU A 67 -2.12 -2.76 5.59
CA LEU A 67 -2.45 -3.42 4.33
C LEU A 67 -1.29 -4.24 3.78
N ALA A 68 -0.06 -3.68 3.76
CA ALA A 68 1.12 -4.37 3.27
C ALA A 68 1.46 -5.60 4.13
N THR A 69 1.33 -5.49 5.45
CA THR A 69 1.61 -6.59 6.39
C THR A 69 0.58 -7.71 6.23
N LEU A 70 -0.72 -7.40 6.28
CA LEU A 70 -1.79 -8.39 6.13
C LEU A 70 -1.78 -9.03 4.74
N GLY A 71 -1.59 -8.23 3.68
CA GLY A 71 -1.48 -8.71 2.31
C GLY A 71 -0.25 -9.61 2.11
N GLY A 72 0.91 -9.22 2.65
CA GLY A 72 2.13 -10.01 2.59
C GLY A 72 1.99 -11.37 3.28
N LEU A 73 1.41 -11.41 4.49
CA LEU A 73 1.15 -12.66 5.22
C LEU A 73 0.22 -13.59 4.44
N ALA A 74 -0.83 -13.04 3.81
CA ALA A 74 -1.75 -13.83 2.99
C ALA A 74 -1.05 -14.44 1.77
N LEU A 75 -0.21 -13.66 1.07
CA LEU A 75 0.57 -14.16 -0.06
C LEU A 75 1.55 -15.27 0.36
N ILE A 76 2.24 -15.12 1.50
CA ILE A 76 3.13 -16.15 2.03
C ILE A 76 2.33 -17.42 2.35
N GLY A 77 1.21 -17.30 3.07
CA GLY A 77 0.34 -18.44 3.42
C GLY A 77 -0.18 -19.21 2.19
N MET A 78 -0.53 -18.49 1.11
CA MET A 78 -0.96 -19.10 -0.15
C MET A 78 0.15 -19.91 -0.83
N ASN A 79 1.40 -19.45 -0.74
CA ASN A 79 2.55 -20.10 -1.37
C ASN A 79 3.06 -21.30 -0.55
N VAL A 80 3.00 -21.26 0.78
CA VAL A 80 3.39 -22.39 1.64
C VAL A 80 2.61 -23.65 1.28
N ARG A 81 1.29 -23.54 1.06
CA ARG A 81 0.46 -24.67 0.60
C ARG A 81 0.93 -25.22 -0.76
N ARG A 82 1.25 -24.35 -1.73
CA ARG A 82 1.70 -24.75 -3.07
C ARG A 82 3.04 -25.47 -3.02
N ILE A 83 3.98 -24.96 -2.22
CA ILE A 83 5.31 -25.55 -2.03
C ILE A 83 5.21 -26.93 -1.35
N PHE A 84 4.39 -27.03 -0.29
CA PHE A 84 4.18 -28.29 0.43
C PHE A 84 3.46 -29.34 -0.43
N MET A 85 2.44 -28.94 -1.19
CA MET A 85 1.67 -29.85 -2.04
C MET A 85 2.44 -30.25 -3.31
N GLY A 86 3.21 -29.33 -3.89
CA GLY A 86 4.10 -29.62 -5.02
C GLY A 86 5.23 -30.59 -4.66
N SER A 87 5.85 -30.42 -3.48
CA SER A 87 6.87 -31.36 -2.99
C SER A 87 6.27 -32.75 -2.73
N MET A 88 5.06 -32.85 -2.18
CA MET A 88 4.38 -34.13 -1.97
C MET A 88 4.09 -34.87 -3.29
N LEU A 89 3.64 -34.17 -4.32
CA LEU A 89 3.40 -34.75 -5.66
C LEU A 89 4.70 -35.15 -6.37
N TYR A 90 5.76 -34.35 -6.23
CA TYR A 90 7.10 -34.66 -6.74
C TYR A 90 7.66 -35.94 -6.10
N TYR A 91 7.57 -36.09 -4.78
CA TYR A 91 8.01 -37.30 -4.09
C TYR A 91 7.16 -38.54 -4.45
N ARG A 92 5.86 -38.37 -4.70
CA ARG A 92 4.97 -39.44 -5.21
C ARG A 92 5.38 -39.93 -6.59
N TYR A 93 5.83 -39.03 -7.48
CA TYR A 93 6.27 -39.36 -8.83
C TYR A 93 7.58 -40.18 -8.83
N ILE A 94 8.54 -39.81 -7.97
CA ILE A 94 9.88 -40.41 -7.97
C ILE A 94 9.94 -41.70 -7.15
N ILE A 95 9.06 -41.87 -6.15
CA ILE A 95 9.02 -43.05 -5.30
C ILE A 95 7.58 -43.65 -5.28
N PRO A 96 7.15 -44.31 -6.38
CA PRO A 96 5.76 -44.70 -6.57
C PRO A 96 5.29 -45.81 -5.61
N ASN A 97 6.20 -46.68 -5.15
CA ASN A 97 5.87 -47.88 -4.37
C ASN A 97 6.26 -47.83 -2.89
N ARG A 98 6.78 -46.70 -2.38
CA ARG A 98 6.84 -46.54 -0.93
C ARG A 98 5.46 -46.10 -0.46
N ARG A 99 4.79 -46.97 0.31
CA ARG A 99 3.78 -46.51 1.26
C ARG A 99 4.51 -45.52 2.17
N PHE A 100 4.42 -44.24 1.86
CA PHE A 100 4.64 -43.23 2.89
C PHE A 100 3.81 -43.70 4.08
N PRO A 101 4.36 -43.75 5.31
CA PRO A 101 3.51 -43.94 6.48
C PRO A 101 2.36 -43.00 6.24
N ASN A 102 1.13 -43.53 6.21
CA ASN A 102 -0.02 -42.68 6.03
C ASN A 102 0.17 -41.62 7.11
N PHE A 103 0.52 -40.39 6.71
CA PHE A 103 0.24 -39.21 7.49
C PHE A 103 -1.28 -39.05 7.43
N ASN A 104 -2.00 -40.09 7.83
CA ASN A 104 -3.01 -39.97 8.83
C ASN A 104 -2.30 -39.30 10.01
N PHE A 105 -2.06 -37.99 9.89
CA PHE A 105 -2.54 -37.10 10.91
C PHE A 105 -3.96 -37.58 11.11
N GLY A 106 -4.15 -38.54 12.02
CA GLY A 106 -5.47 -38.99 12.37
C GLY A 106 -6.21 -37.69 12.58
N ALA A 107 -7.41 -37.55 12.03
CA ALA A 107 -8.24 -36.35 12.17
C ALA A 107 -8.58 -36.03 13.66
N LYS A 108 -7.83 -36.60 14.61
CA LYS A 108 -7.83 -36.43 16.04
C LYS A 108 -6.48 -36.02 16.64
N ARG A 109 -5.34 -36.03 15.91
CA ARG A 109 -4.00 -35.71 16.47
C ARG A 109 -3.07 -35.05 15.44
N HIS A 110 -3.23 -33.75 15.23
CA HIS A 110 -2.19 -32.91 14.61
C HIS A 110 -1.17 -32.47 15.70
N PRO A 111 0.12 -32.25 15.39
CA PRO A 111 1.18 -31.89 16.37
C PRO A 111 0.99 -30.50 16.95
N PHE A 112 0.14 -29.69 16.32
CA PHE A 112 -0.30 -28.37 16.76
C PHE A 112 -1.67 -28.47 17.46
N GLY A 113 -1.84 -29.43 18.37
CA GLY A 113 -3.05 -29.61 19.18
C GLY A 113 -3.26 -28.55 20.27
N LEU A 114 -2.73 -27.34 20.09
CA LEU A 114 -2.86 -26.23 21.04
C LEU A 114 -3.88 -25.17 20.58
N PHE A 115 -4.61 -25.43 19.49
CA PHE A 115 -5.66 -24.54 19.02
C PHE A 115 -6.93 -25.33 18.65
N GLU A 116 -7.56 -25.96 19.66
CA GLU A 116 -9.00 -26.24 19.60
C GLU A 116 -9.76 -24.92 19.84
N GLY A 117 -9.58 -23.97 18.92
CA GLY A 117 -10.38 -22.76 18.88
C GLY A 117 -11.82 -23.06 18.41
N PRO A 118 -12.74 -22.09 18.50
CA PRO A 118 -14.16 -22.24 18.16
C PRO A 118 -14.48 -22.69 16.72
N PHE A 119 -13.45 -22.91 15.90
CA PHE A 119 -13.55 -23.32 14.51
C PHE A 119 -13.36 -24.84 14.29
N SER A 120 -13.12 -25.64 15.34
CA SER A 120 -12.91 -27.10 15.23
C SER A 120 -14.15 -27.88 14.76
N ASN A 121 -15.36 -27.35 14.98
CA ASN A 121 -16.63 -27.91 14.50
C ASN A 121 -17.06 -27.40 13.13
N PHE A 122 -16.29 -26.50 12.50
CA PHE A 122 -16.51 -26.13 11.11
C PHE A 122 -16.11 -27.35 10.26
N GLY A 123 -17.05 -27.96 9.53
CA GLY A 123 -16.89 -29.25 8.81
C GLY A 123 -15.80 -29.28 7.73
N LEU A 124 -14.54 -29.11 8.13
CA LEU A 124 -13.32 -28.92 7.35
C LEU A 124 -12.71 -30.23 6.86
N ARG A 125 -13.49 -31.30 6.66
CA ARG A 125 -12.93 -32.61 6.25
C ARG A 125 -13.39 -33.10 4.88
N GLU A 126 -14.56 -32.67 4.40
CA GLU A 126 -15.11 -33.10 3.10
C GLU A 126 -15.46 -31.90 2.17
N ASN A 127 -15.62 -30.69 2.73
CA ASN A 127 -15.91 -29.43 2.02
C ASN A 127 -14.79 -28.36 2.10
N LEU A 128 -13.54 -28.78 2.34
CA LEU A 128 -12.36 -27.92 2.55
C LEU A 128 -12.18 -26.79 1.53
N GLY A 129 -12.59 -27.00 0.28
CA GLY A 129 -12.50 -25.97 -0.76
C GLY A 129 -13.38 -24.75 -0.49
N ILE A 130 -14.66 -24.97 -0.17
CA ILE A 130 -15.67 -23.90 -0.10
C ILE A 130 -15.42 -23.00 1.12
N GLY A 131 -15.11 -23.60 2.28
CA GLY A 131 -14.79 -22.82 3.49
C GLY A 131 -13.57 -21.92 3.33
N ILE A 132 -12.50 -22.43 2.69
CA ILE A 132 -11.29 -21.65 2.40
C ILE A 132 -11.59 -20.51 1.41
N ILE A 133 -12.42 -20.77 0.40
CA ILE A 133 -12.85 -19.74 -0.57
C ILE A 133 -13.61 -18.62 0.14
N ILE A 134 -14.60 -18.96 0.99
CA ILE A 134 -15.39 -17.97 1.73
C ILE A 134 -14.47 -17.12 2.63
N VAL A 135 -13.58 -17.75 3.39
CA VAL A 135 -12.62 -17.04 4.25
C VAL A 135 -11.71 -16.12 3.42
N SER A 136 -11.21 -16.60 2.27
CA SER A 136 -10.34 -15.82 1.39
C SER A 136 -11.06 -14.62 0.77
N VAL A 137 -12.34 -14.80 0.39
CA VAL A 137 -13.18 -13.72 -0.14
C VAL A 137 -13.46 -12.67 0.93
N VAL A 138 -13.88 -13.09 2.13
CA VAL A 138 -14.14 -12.18 3.26
C VAL A 138 -12.87 -11.42 3.62
N PHE A 139 -11.73 -12.11 3.72
CA PHE A 139 -10.45 -11.47 3.99
C PHE A 139 -10.04 -10.49 2.89
N GLY A 140 -10.22 -10.85 1.62
CA GLY A 140 -9.98 -9.95 0.48
C GLY A 140 -10.85 -8.69 0.53
N LEU A 141 -12.13 -8.82 0.90
CA LEU A 141 -13.03 -7.68 1.08
C LEU A 141 -12.60 -6.77 2.24
N ILE A 142 -12.07 -7.32 3.32
CA ILE A 142 -11.50 -6.52 4.43
C ILE A 142 -10.28 -5.73 3.94
N LEU A 143 -9.33 -6.37 3.24
CA LEU A 143 -8.17 -5.69 2.67
C LEU A 143 -8.58 -4.60 1.68
N TYR A 144 -9.58 -4.88 0.85
CA TYR A 144 -10.14 -3.92 -0.08
C TYR A 144 -10.76 -2.71 0.64
N GLY A 145 -11.52 -2.92 1.71
CA GLY A 145 -12.04 -1.84 2.55
C GLY A 145 -10.93 -0.98 3.16
N ILE A 146 -9.84 -1.59 3.62
CA ILE A 146 -8.65 -0.88 4.13
C ILE A 146 -8.00 -0.05 3.01
N LEU A 147 -7.88 -0.59 1.79
CA LEU A 147 -7.33 0.12 0.63
C LEU A 147 -8.15 1.39 0.29
N VAL A 148 -9.48 1.29 0.30
CA VAL A 148 -10.38 2.44 0.03
C VAL A 148 -10.33 3.46 1.18
N ALA A 149 -10.28 3.00 2.43
CA ALA A 149 -10.12 3.89 3.58
C ALA A 149 -8.77 4.64 3.51
N ARG A 150 -7.68 3.93 3.20
CA ARG A 150 -6.34 4.51 3.02
C ARG A 150 -6.32 5.63 1.99
N SER A 151 -6.90 5.39 0.81
CA SER A 151 -6.91 6.35 -0.29
C SER A 151 -7.78 7.57 0.01
N TYR A 152 -8.85 7.41 0.79
CA TYR A 152 -9.67 8.53 1.27
C TYR A 152 -8.87 9.52 2.16
N TYR A 153 -8.12 9.01 3.13
CA TYR A 153 -7.28 9.87 3.99
C TYR A 153 -6.11 10.48 3.20
N LEU A 154 -5.55 9.76 2.23
CA LEU A 154 -4.53 10.29 1.33
C LEU A 154 -5.06 11.48 0.53
N LYS A 155 -6.24 11.31 -0.08
CA LYS A 155 -6.96 12.36 -0.81
C LYS A 155 -7.14 13.60 0.05
N LYS A 156 -7.60 13.45 1.31
CA LYS A 156 -7.76 14.58 2.24
C LYS A 156 -6.46 15.32 2.50
N SER A 157 -5.36 14.60 2.71
CA SER A 157 -4.05 15.24 2.87
C SER A 157 -3.67 16.05 1.62
N TYR A 158 -3.86 15.49 0.43
CA TYR A 158 -3.46 16.13 -0.83
C TYR A 158 -4.36 17.32 -1.19
N GLU A 159 -5.64 17.28 -0.83
CA GLU A 159 -6.54 18.44 -0.92
C GLU A 159 -6.05 19.60 -0.05
N GLU A 160 -5.60 19.32 1.18
CA GLU A 160 -5.03 20.35 2.06
C GLU A 160 -3.70 20.89 1.50
N ILE A 161 -2.80 20.02 1.01
CA ILE A 161 -1.55 20.46 0.36
C ILE A 161 -1.86 21.35 -0.85
N SER A 162 -2.83 20.96 -1.68
CA SER A 162 -3.23 21.74 -2.85
C SER A 162 -3.74 23.14 -2.47
N LYS A 163 -4.52 23.25 -1.40
CA LYS A 163 -4.99 24.56 -0.88
C LYS A 163 -3.83 25.43 -0.40
N GLU A 164 -2.89 24.87 0.36
CA GLU A 164 -1.78 25.65 0.94
C GLU A 164 -0.71 26.02 -0.09
N THR A 165 -0.47 25.15 -1.08
CA THR A 165 0.61 25.34 -2.07
C THR A 165 0.13 25.92 -3.39
N GLN A 166 -1.19 26.00 -3.59
CA GLN A 166 -1.84 26.39 -4.85
C GLN A 166 -1.45 25.50 -6.04
N VAL A 167 -0.99 24.27 -5.78
CA VAL A 167 -0.67 23.26 -6.80
C VAL A 167 -1.82 22.26 -6.90
N GLU A 168 -2.64 22.40 -7.95
CA GLU A 168 -3.84 21.56 -8.17
C GLU A 168 -3.53 20.08 -8.48
N TYR A 169 -2.31 19.76 -8.94
CA TYR A 169 -1.92 18.38 -9.24
C TYR A 169 -2.00 17.44 -8.04
N PHE A 170 -1.79 17.94 -6.81
CA PHE A 170 -1.99 17.14 -5.58
C PHE A 170 -3.44 16.69 -5.45
N ARG A 171 -4.40 17.61 -5.65
CA ARG A 171 -5.83 17.31 -5.61
C ARG A 171 -6.19 16.26 -6.68
N THR A 172 -5.68 16.45 -7.89
CA THR A 172 -5.89 15.49 -8.99
C THR A 172 -5.33 14.11 -8.67
N ALA A 173 -4.10 14.03 -8.16
CA ALA A 173 -3.48 12.78 -7.72
C ALA A 173 -4.33 12.06 -6.67
N GLY A 174 -4.74 12.77 -5.62
CA GLY A 174 -5.57 12.22 -4.54
C GLY A 174 -6.93 11.73 -5.04
N ASN A 175 -7.57 12.46 -5.95
CA ASN A 175 -8.83 12.07 -6.58
C ASN A 175 -8.68 10.78 -7.41
N LEU A 176 -7.66 10.72 -8.27
CA LEU A 176 -7.39 9.57 -9.12
C LEU A 176 -7.07 8.32 -8.28
N MET A 177 -6.26 8.45 -7.24
CA MET A 177 -5.98 7.32 -6.33
C MET A 177 -7.22 6.87 -5.57
N PHE A 178 -8.07 7.79 -5.13
CA PHE A 178 -9.32 7.43 -4.45
C PHE A 178 -10.29 6.70 -5.40
N ILE A 179 -10.58 7.28 -6.55
CA ILE A 179 -11.46 6.69 -7.56
C ILE A 179 -10.88 5.35 -8.06
N GLY A 180 -9.58 5.32 -8.35
CA GLY A 180 -8.87 4.11 -8.78
C GLY A 180 -8.95 2.99 -7.74
N SER A 181 -8.87 3.30 -6.45
CA SER A 181 -9.02 2.29 -5.39
C SER A 181 -10.43 1.74 -5.29
N ILE A 182 -11.47 2.53 -5.56
CA ILE A 182 -12.85 2.04 -5.60
C ILE A 182 -13.08 1.19 -6.87
N LEU A 183 -12.47 1.58 -7.98
CA LEU A 183 -12.60 0.85 -9.23
C LEU A 183 -11.66 -0.36 -9.31
N SER A 184 -10.75 -0.59 -8.35
CA SER A 184 -9.72 -1.64 -8.45
C SER A 184 -10.28 -3.06 -8.41
N ILE A 185 -11.58 -3.21 -8.11
CA ILE A 185 -12.32 -4.47 -8.27
C ILE A 185 -12.23 -4.96 -9.73
N ILE A 186 -12.23 -4.03 -10.68
CA ILE A 186 -11.96 -4.27 -12.10
C ILE A 186 -10.58 -3.74 -12.46
N LEU A 187 -9.92 -4.38 -13.43
CA LEU A 187 -8.53 -4.08 -13.81
C LEU A 187 -8.31 -2.59 -14.13
N VAL A 188 -9.34 -1.92 -14.66
CA VAL A 188 -9.33 -0.49 -15.00
C VAL A 188 -8.98 0.39 -13.79
N GLY A 189 -9.45 0.06 -12.59
CA GLY A 189 -9.16 0.87 -11.41
C GLY A 189 -7.68 0.89 -11.03
N LEU A 190 -6.94 -0.19 -11.28
CA LEU A 190 -5.50 -0.23 -11.05
C LEU A 190 -4.75 0.74 -11.97
N LEU A 191 -5.18 0.89 -13.22
CA LEU A 191 -4.62 1.87 -14.15
C LEU A 191 -4.91 3.29 -13.69
N VAL A 192 -6.15 3.58 -13.27
CA VAL A 192 -6.52 4.90 -12.75
C VAL A 192 -5.72 5.25 -11.48
N TYR A 193 -5.54 4.28 -10.59
CA TYR A 193 -4.72 4.42 -9.39
C TYR A 193 -3.27 4.74 -9.74
N PHE A 194 -2.71 4.01 -10.71
CA PHE A 194 -1.34 4.20 -11.19
C PHE A 194 -1.14 5.58 -11.83
N ILE A 195 -2.09 6.07 -12.64
CA ILE A 195 -2.07 7.43 -13.19
C ILE A 195 -2.03 8.45 -12.05
N GLY A 196 -2.73 8.21 -10.93
CA GLY A 196 -2.65 9.03 -9.73
C GLY A 196 -1.23 9.22 -9.21
N TYR A 197 -0.39 8.17 -9.21
CA TYR A 197 1.03 8.28 -8.83
C TYR A 197 1.82 9.17 -9.77
N ILE A 198 1.54 9.11 -11.08
CA ILE A 198 2.19 10.00 -12.05
C ILE A 198 1.84 11.46 -11.74
N PHE A 199 0.58 11.76 -11.45
CA PHE A 199 0.16 13.10 -11.04
C PHE A 199 0.80 13.55 -9.73
N GLU A 200 1.05 12.63 -8.79
CA GLU A 200 1.75 12.94 -7.54
C GLU A 200 3.21 13.36 -7.79
N VAL A 201 3.92 12.68 -8.69
CA VAL A 201 5.27 13.09 -9.13
C VAL A 201 5.23 14.50 -9.72
N VAL A 202 4.29 14.75 -10.63
CA VAL A 202 4.11 16.07 -11.25
C VAL A 202 3.78 17.12 -10.20
N ALA A 203 2.98 16.78 -9.19
CA ALA A 203 2.61 17.68 -8.10
C ALA A 203 3.82 18.12 -7.27
N PHE A 204 4.67 17.18 -6.83
CA PHE A 204 5.88 17.53 -6.09
C PHE A 204 6.83 18.40 -6.91
N PHE A 205 7.05 18.07 -8.20
CA PHE A 205 7.91 18.88 -9.06
C PHE A 205 7.30 20.23 -9.46
N SER A 206 5.98 20.40 -9.31
CA SER A 206 5.28 21.67 -9.53
C SER A 206 5.27 22.59 -8.31
N LEU A 207 5.78 22.14 -7.14
CA LEU A 207 5.97 23.03 -6.00
C LEU A 207 6.91 24.19 -6.37
N LYS A 208 6.57 25.40 -5.91
CA LYS A 208 7.44 26.59 -6.02
C LYS A 208 8.74 26.34 -5.25
N ASP A 209 9.84 26.97 -5.66
CA ASP A 209 11.13 26.77 -4.99
C ASP A 209 11.20 27.54 -3.66
N ASN A 210 10.45 28.64 -3.53
CA ASN A 210 10.25 29.44 -2.32
C ASN A 210 8.77 29.86 -2.20
N LEU A 211 8.24 29.93 -0.97
CA LEU A 211 6.99 30.65 -0.73
C LEU A 211 7.31 32.15 -0.93
N GLU A 212 6.60 32.82 -1.83
CA GLU A 212 6.84 34.23 -2.16
C GLU A 212 6.84 35.09 -0.88
N VAL A 213 8.01 35.59 -0.49
CA VAL A 213 8.05 36.95 0.07
C VAL A 213 7.92 37.83 -1.15
N SER A 214 6.75 38.43 -1.32
CA SER A 214 6.57 39.51 -2.29
C SER A 214 7.54 40.64 -1.93
N THR A 215 8.75 40.61 -2.49
CA THR A 215 9.53 41.83 -2.68
C THR A 215 8.77 42.64 -3.70
N GLN A 216 7.85 43.48 -3.20
CA GLN A 216 7.51 44.71 -3.88
C GLN A 216 8.84 45.40 -4.20
N GLU A 217 9.22 45.36 -5.47
CA GLU A 217 10.27 46.20 -6.01
C GLU A 217 9.78 47.64 -5.85
N SER A 218 10.23 48.30 -4.78
CA SER A 218 9.97 49.72 -4.56
C SER A 218 10.52 50.46 -5.77
N PRO A 219 9.75 51.36 -6.41
CA PRO A 219 10.25 52.11 -7.54
C PRO A 219 11.53 52.86 -7.13
N PRO A 220 12.53 52.95 -8.03
CA PRO A 220 13.76 53.66 -7.75
C PRO A 220 13.45 55.10 -7.32
N PRO A 221 14.12 55.64 -6.28
CA PRO A 221 13.94 57.03 -5.90
C PRO A 221 14.34 57.91 -7.09
N LEU A 222 13.37 58.69 -7.57
CA LEU A 222 13.60 59.74 -8.54
C LEU A 222 14.53 60.77 -7.88
N LEU A 223 15.80 60.76 -8.28
CA LEU A 223 16.74 61.87 -8.11
C LEU A 223 16.69 62.75 -9.35
#